data_AF-H8H3L4-F1
#
_entry.id   AF-H8H3L4-F1
#
_cell.length_a   1.000
_cell.length_b   1.000
_cell.length_c   1.000
_cell.angle_alpha   90.00
_cell.angle_beta   90.00
_cell.angle_gamma   90.00
#
_symmetry.space_group_name_H-M   'P 1'
#
loop_
_entity.id
_entity.type
_entity.pdbx_description
1 polymer ?
#
loop_
_entity_poly.entity_id
_entity_poly.type
_entity_poly.pdbx_seq_one_letter_code
_entity_poly.pdbx_strand_id
1 'polypeptide(L)'
;MVDEWRADDWLARLPPEATGLWCEDVEVYGQAMKVVLTRTAGGGPFIVASNTGAVQEIQTRYRRRFRIECLFRALKTKGFNLENTHMTLHDHVERLLCLLTVAYV
;
A
#
# COMPACT_ATOMS: atom_id res chain seq x y z
N MET A 1 14.31 -16.87 9.74
CA MET A 1 13.15 -17.16 8.87
C MET A 1 11.83 -16.80 9.51
N VAL A 2 11.38 -15.60 9.17
CA VAL A 2 10.05 -15.04 9.46
C VAL A 2 9.00 -15.51 8.44
N ASP A 3 9.47 -16.05 7.32
CA ASP A 3 8.72 -16.27 6.08
C ASP A 3 7.59 -17.32 6.20
N GLU A 4 7.59 -18.13 7.25
CA GLU A 4 6.61 -19.19 7.46
C GLU A 4 5.44 -18.78 8.38
N TRP A 5 5.48 -17.58 8.96
CA TRP A 5 4.53 -17.20 10.00
C TRP A 5 3.35 -16.39 9.46
N ARG A 6 2.17 -16.57 10.05
CA ARG A 6 0.99 -15.77 9.72
C ARG A 6 1.11 -14.39 10.37
N ALA A 7 0.50 -13.39 9.74
CA ALA A 7 0.50 -12.02 10.28
C ALA A 7 -0.07 -11.95 11.71
N ASP A 8 -1.07 -12.77 12.02
CA ASP A 8 -1.69 -12.81 13.36
C ASP A 8 -0.71 -13.30 14.45
N ASP A 9 0.17 -14.23 14.12
CA ASP A 9 1.20 -14.75 15.04
C ASP A 9 2.21 -13.68 15.42
N TRP A 10 2.51 -12.79 14.46
CA TRP A 10 3.37 -11.64 14.67
C TRP A 10 2.72 -10.59 15.58
N LEU A 11 1.43 -10.34 15.41
CA LEU A 11 0.68 -9.35 16.18
C LEU A 11 0.30 -9.82 17.59
N ALA A 12 0.17 -11.12 17.80
CA ALA A 12 -0.01 -11.71 19.12
C ALA A 12 1.17 -11.40 20.06
N ARG A 13 2.33 -11.02 19.52
CA ARG A 13 3.53 -10.65 20.28
C ARG A 13 3.62 -9.16 20.61
N LEU A 14 2.65 -8.35 20.17
CA LEU A 14 2.57 -6.97 20.63
C LEU A 14 2.18 -6.95 22.11
N PRO A 15 2.91 -6.22 22.97
CA PRO A 15 2.44 -5.90 24.31
C PRO A 15 1.02 -5.30 24.22
N PRO A 16 0.10 -5.62 25.14
CA PRO A 16 -1.29 -5.12 25.10
C PRO A 16 -1.40 -3.59 25.02
N GLU A 17 -0.38 -2.89 25.53
CA GLU A 17 -0.31 -1.43 25.59
C GLU A 17 0.43 -0.79 24.40
N ALA A 18 1.06 -1.60 23.54
CA ALA A 18 1.83 -1.10 22.40
C ALA A 18 0.92 -0.79 21.20
N THR A 19 0.94 0.46 20.74
CA THR A 19 0.22 0.89 19.53
C THR A 19 0.83 0.32 18.23
N GLY A 20 2.06 -0.20 18.30
CA GLY A 20 2.76 -0.88 17.23
C GLY A 20 4.18 -1.26 17.62
N LEU A 21 4.86 -2.05 16.78
CA LEU A 21 6.26 -2.44 16.93
C LEU A 21 7.02 -2.04 15.67
N TRP A 22 8.23 -1.51 15.88
CA TRP A 22 9.18 -1.16 14.84
C TRP A 22 10.41 -2.02 15.03
N CYS A 23 10.74 -2.83 14.03
CA CYS A 23 11.92 -3.68 14.02
C CYS A 23 12.82 -3.23 12.86
N GLU A 24 14.13 -3.10 13.07
CA GLU A 24 15.04 -2.61 12.02
C GLU A 24 15.74 -3.73 11.24
N ASP A 25 16.03 -4.86 11.88
CA ASP A 25 16.81 -5.96 11.30
C ASP A 25 16.03 -7.27 11.27
N VAL A 26 14.89 -7.27 10.57
CA VAL A 26 14.08 -8.48 10.39
C VAL A 26 14.48 -9.15 9.07
N GLU A 27 14.88 -10.41 9.14
CA GLU A 27 15.10 -11.23 7.96
C GLU A 27 13.76 -11.58 7.29
N VAL A 28 13.52 -11.01 6.11
CA VAL A 28 12.34 -11.26 5.27
C VAL A 28 12.85 -11.75 3.91
N TYR A 29 12.49 -12.98 3.54
CA TYR A 29 12.97 -13.66 2.33
C TYR A 29 14.49 -13.58 2.14
N GLY A 30 15.24 -13.77 3.22
CA GLY A 30 16.72 -13.72 3.21
C GLY A 30 17.33 -12.31 3.13
N GLN A 31 16.53 -11.25 3.25
CA GLN A 31 17.01 -9.87 3.27
C GLN A 31 16.68 -9.19 4.59
N ALA A 32 17.65 -8.49 5.18
CA ALA A 32 17.42 -7.66 6.35
C ALA A 32 16.53 -6.46 5.96
N MET A 33 15.39 -6.34 6.64
CA MET A 33 14.37 -5.32 6.40
C MET A 33 13.89 -4.70 7.70
N LYS A 34 13.49 -3.43 7.58
CA LYS A 34 12.75 -2.73 8.61
C LYS A 34 11.29 -3.10 8.51
N VAL A 35 10.70 -3.57 9.60
CA VAL A 35 9.32 -4.04 9.63
C VAL A 35 8.54 -3.25 10.67
N VAL A 36 7.36 -2.78 10.27
CA VAL A 36 6.40 -2.15 11.17
C VAL A 36 5.17 -3.03 11.30
N LEU A 37 4.75 -3.25 12.54
CA LEU A 37 3.56 -3.99 12.90
C LEU A 37 2.61 -3.13 13.70
N THR A 38 1.36 -3.09 13.31
CA THR A 38 0.29 -2.41 14.07
C THR A 38 -1.06 -3.03 13.74
N ARG A 39 -2.11 -2.54 14.39
CA ARG A 39 -3.49 -2.87 14.06
C ARG A 39 -4.08 -1.80 13.16
N THR A 40 -4.90 -2.22 12.21
CA THR A 40 -5.77 -1.29 11.47
C THR A 40 -6.81 -0.68 12.41
N ALA A 41 -7.50 0.38 11.95
CA ALA A 41 -8.65 0.93 12.67
C ALA A 41 -9.77 -0.10 12.92
N GLY A 42 -9.87 -1.13 12.07
CA GLY A 42 -10.78 -2.27 12.25
C GLY A 42 -10.24 -3.40 13.13
N GLY A 43 -9.11 -3.21 13.81
CA GLY A 43 -8.49 -4.19 14.72
C GLY A 43 -7.70 -5.31 14.04
N GLY A 44 -7.82 -5.45 12.72
CA GLY A 44 -7.11 -6.46 11.92
C GLY A 44 -5.60 -6.19 11.79
N PRO A 45 -4.82 -7.22 11.41
CA PRO A 45 -3.38 -7.16 11.29
C PRO A 45 -2.90 -6.17 10.21
N PHE A 46 -1.86 -5.39 10.50
CA PHE A 46 -1.18 -4.54 9.53
C PHE A 46 0.34 -4.63 9.68
N ILE A 47 1.01 -5.10 8.63
CA ILE A 47 2.46 -5.30 8.59
C ILE A 47 3.01 -4.65 7.32
N VAL A 48 4.08 -3.87 7.45
CA VAL A 48 4.80 -3.29 6.31
C VAL A 48 6.29 -3.54 6.48
N ALA A 49 6.92 -4.13 5.47
CA ALA A 49 8.37 -4.28 5.39
C ALA A 49 8.96 -3.27 4.39
N SER A 50 10.11 -2.69 4.73
CA SER A 50 10.85 -1.76 3.87
C SER A 50 12.34 -1.97 4.03
N ASN A 51 13.08 -1.96 2.92
CA ASN A 51 14.55 -1.95 2.91
C ASN A 51 15.14 -0.53 2.94
N THR A 52 14.31 0.51 3.09
CA THR A 52 14.72 1.91 3.00
C THR A 52 13.90 2.81 3.93
N GLY A 53 14.48 3.97 4.29
CA GLY A 53 13.87 4.98 5.15
C GLY A 53 14.02 4.69 6.65
N ALA A 54 13.60 5.66 7.47
CA ALA A 54 13.46 5.48 8.90
C ALA A 54 12.22 4.62 9.20
N VAL A 55 12.32 3.70 10.17
CA VAL A 55 11.24 2.74 10.47
C VAL A 55 9.94 3.46 10.88
N GLN A 56 10.06 4.64 11.50
CA GLN A 56 8.96 5.51 11.90
C GLN A 56 8.23 6.15 10.69
N GLU A 57 8.91 6.32 9.56
CA GLU A 57 8.33 6.92 8.35
C GLU A 57 7.61 5.92 7.43
N ILE A 58 7.90 4.63 7.58
CA ILE A 58 7.39 3.56 6.71
C ILE A 58 5.86 3.62 6.61
N GLN A 59 5.16 3.73 7.75
CA GLN A 59 3.71 3.80 7.78
C GLN A 59 3.18 5.02 7.02
N THR A 60 3.75 6.20 7.29
CA THR A 60 3.34 7.46 6.62
C THR A 60 3.55 7.39 5.11
N ARG A 61 4.65 6.79 4.67
CA ARG A 61 4.92 6.56 3.24
C ARG A 61 3.91 5.57 2.65
N TYR A 62 3.66 4.44 3.32
CA TYR A 62 2.73 3.42 2.86
C TYR A 62 1.28 3.94 2.77
N ARG A 63 0.87 4.85 3.65
CA ARG A 63 -0.47 5.50 3.56
C ARG A 63 -0.69 6.21 2.22
N ARG A 64 0.38 6.66 1.54
CA ARG A 64 0.27 7.27 0.21
C ARG A 64 -0.08 6.26 -0.89
N ARG A 65 0.06 4.95 -0.65
CA ARG A 65 -0.32 3.88 -1.60
C ARG A 65 -1.77 4.05 -2.08
N PHE A 66 -2.69 4.43 -1.20
CA PHE A 66 -4.11 4.58 -1.55
C PHE A 66 -4.37 5.67 -2.61
N ARG A 67 -3.43 6.59 -2.85
CA ARG A 67 -3.56 7.63 -3.88
C ARG A 67 -3.75 7.04 -5.29
N ILE A 68 -3.14 5.90 -5.59
CA ILE A 68 -3.33 5.26 -6.91
C ILE A 68 -4.76 4.73 -7.08
N GLU A 69 -5.38 4.25 -6.01
CA GLU A 69 -6.77 3.81 -6.02
C GLU A 69 -7.72 5.01 -6.19
N CYS A 70 -7.39 6.16 -5.58
CA CYS A 70 -8.11 7.41 -5.82
C CYS A 70 -8.01 7.85 -7.28
N LEU A 71 -6.83 7.78 -7.90
CA LEU A 71 -6.63 8.04 -9.32
C LEU A 71 -7.52 7.12 -10.17
N PHE A 72 -7.41 5.79 -10.01
CA PHE A 72 -8.22 4.86 -10.80
C PHE A 72 -9.73 5.06 -10.61
N ARG A 73 -10.15 5.36 -9.38
CA ARG A 73 -11.54 5.70 -9.06
C ARG A 73 -11.99 6.98 -9.77
N ALA A 74 -11.15 8.00 -9.84
CA ALA A 74 -11.43 9.26 -10.53
C ALA A 74 -11.47 9.10 -12.06
N LEU A 75 -10.65 8.21 -12.62
CA LEU A 75 -10.66 7.92 -14.06
C LEU A 75 -11.87 7.08 -14.50
N LYS A 76 -12.35 6.19 -13.63
CA LYS A 76 -13.53 5.35 -13.84
C LYS A 76 -14.80 6.10 -13.43
N THR A 77 -15.66 5.47 -12.64
CA THR A 77 -17.05 5.83 -12.41
C THR A 77 -17.28 7.11 -11.60
N LYS A 78 -16.26 7.66 -10.93
CA LYS A 78 -16.42 8.83 -10.05
C LYS A 78 -15.80 10.13 -10.56
N GLY A 79 -15.34 10.14 -11.81
CA GLY A 79 -14.88 11.34 -12.47
C GLY A 79 -15.05 11.24 -13.98
N PHE A 80 -13.97 10.93 -14.70
CA PHE A 80 -13.91 10.99 -16.15
C PHE A 80 -14.80 9.96 -16.86
N ASN A 81 -15.26 8.94 -16.13
CA ASN A 81 -16.19 7.91 -16.60
C ASN A 81 -15.71 7.20 -17.87
N LEU A 82 -14.40 6.87 -17.91
CA LEU A 82 -13.73 6.25 -19.06
C LEU A 82 -14.47 5.02 -19.59
N GLU A 83 -15.04 4.21 -18.69
CA GLU A 83 -15.74 2.96 -19.03
C GLU A 83 -17.02 3.20 -19.87
N ASN A 84 -17.58 4.42 -19.86
CA ASN A 84 -18.77 4.79 -20.64
C ASN A 84 -18.45 5.54 -21.95
N THR A 85 -17.18 5.77 -22.27
CA THR A 85 -16.79 6.49 -23.50
C THR A 85 -17.02 5.68 -24.78
N HIS A 86 -17.30 4.37 -24.65
CA HIS A 86 -17.44 3.41 -25.75
C HIS A 86 -16.25 3.41 -26.74
N MET A 87 -15.07 3.90 -26.32
CA MET A 87 -13.87 3.85 -27.13
C MET A 87 -13.41 2.39 -27.32
N THR A 88 -13.35 1.95 -28.57
CA THR A 88 -12.95 0.59 -28.94
C THR A 88 -11.55 0.51 -29.55
N LEU A 89 -11.03 1.63 -30.06
CA LEU A 89 -9.69 1.71 -30.64
C LEU A 89 -8.63 1.78 -29.53
N HIS A 90 -7.77 0.77 -29.47
CA HIS A 90 -6.76 0.61 -28.43
C HIS A 90 -5.85 1.85 -28.30
N ASP A 91 -5.28 2.32 -29.41
CA ASP A 91 -4.39 3.49 -29.45
C ASP A 91 -5.03 4.76 -28.88
N HIS A 92 -6.35 4.90 -28.99
CA HIS A 92 -7.07 6.06 -28.48
C HIS A 92 -7.27 5.96 -26.96
N VAL A 93 -7.58 4.77 -26.46
CA VAL A 93 -7.70 4.50 -25.02
C VAL A 93 -6.35 4.71 -24.33
N GLU A 94 -5.26 4.24 -24.95
CA GLU A 94 -3.90 4.44 -24.43
C GLU A 94 -3.55 5.93 -24.31
N ARG A 95 -3.73 6.70 -25.38
CA ARG A 95 -3.44 8.14 -25.39
C ARG A 95 -4.29 8.90 -24.36
N LEU A 96 -5.58 8.58 -24.29
CA LEU A 96 -6.49 9.19 -23.32
C LEU A 96 -6.06 8.86 -21.88
N LEU A 97 -5.73 7.61 -21.60
CA LEU A 97 -5.25 7.20 -20.28
C LEU A 97 -3.97 7.96 -19.90
N CYS A 98 -2.98 8.03 -20.79
CA CYS A 98 -1.76 8.81 -20.57
C CYS A 98 -2.08 10.27 -20.23
N LEU A 99 -2.89 10.95 -21.06
CA LEU A 99 -3.25 12.36 -20.83
C LEU A 99 -3.92 12.57 -19.48
N LEU A 100 -4.86 11.71 -19.11
CA LEU A 100 -5.58 11.84 -17.84
C LEU A 100 -4.69 11.56 -16.63
N THR A 101 -3.78 10.59 -16.73
CA THR A 101 -2.84 10.31 -15.63
C THR A 101 -1.88 11.46 -15.36
N VAL A 102 -1.48 12.21 -16.40
CA VAL A 102 -0.62 13.40 -16.25
C VAL A 102 -1.43 14.62 -15.79
N ALA A 103 -2.67 14.77 -16.24
CA ALA A 103 -3.52 15.89 -15.87
C ALA A 103 -4.10 15.80 -14.45
N TYR A 104 -4.14 14.61 -13.85
CA TYR A 104 -4.68 14.39 -12.50
C TYR A 104 -3.66 14.79 -11.43
N VAL A 105 -3.94 15.89 -10.72
CA VAL A 105 -3.12 16.47 -9.63
C VAL A 105 -3.83 16.33 -8.28
#